data_AF-A0A174S0U8-F1
#
_entry.id   AF-A0A174S0U8-F1
#
_cell.length_a   1.000
_cell.length_b   1.000
_cell.length_c   1.000
_cell.angle_alpha   90.00
_cell.angle_beta   90.00
_cell.angle_gamma   90.00
#
_symmetry.space_group_name_H-M   'P 1'
#
loop_
_entity.id
_entity.type
_entity.pdbx_description
1 polymer ?
#
loop_
_entity_poly.entity_id
_entity_poly.type
_entity_poly.pdbx_seq_one_letter_code
_entity_poly.pdbx_strand_id
1 'polypeptide(L)' 'MKYRIKIIETLSKVVEVEADDYDSAFEKVEEMVNCEEVVLTADDFEGREFYPVEDYEK' A
#
# COMPACT_ATOMS: atom_id res chain seq x y z
N MET A 1 8.18 -0.49 32.27
CA MET A 1 8.41 -1.50 31.21
C MET A 1 8.11 -0.82 29.87
N LYS A 2 8.87 -1.13 28.81
CA LYS A 2 8.64 -0.62 27.46
C LYS A 2 8.20 -1.80 26.58
N TYR A 3 7.32 -1.54 25.63
CA TYR A 3 6.80 -2.54 24.70
C TYR A 3 6.94 -2.00 23.28
N ARG A 4 7.23 -2.88 22.33
CA ARG A 4 7.29 -2.53 20.91
C ARG A 4 6.15 -3.22 20.17
N ILE A 5 5.39 -2.43 19.44
CA ILE A 5 4.24 -2.88 18.66
C ILE A 5 4.44 -2.32 17.25
N LYS A 6 4.39 -3.19 16.24
CA LYS A 6 4.39 -2.81 14.83
C LYS A 6 2.96 -2.47 14.45
N ILE A 7 2.79 -1.31 13.83
CA ILE A 7 1.53 -0.86 13.25
C ILE A 7 1.71 -0.90 11.73
N ILE A 8 0.78 -1.54 11.02
CA ILE A 8 0.74 -1.57 9.56
C ILE A 8 -0.57 -0.91 9.13
N GLU A 9 -0.48 -0.01 8.16
CA GLU A 9 -1.65 0.57 7.50
C GLU A 9 -1.69 0.10 6.06
N THR A 10 -2.91 -0.18 5.58
CA THR A 10 -3.18 -0.53 4.19
C THR A 10 -3.95 0.64 3.58
N LEU A 11 -3.43 1.17 2.47
CA LEU A 11 -4.11 2.16 1.64
C LEU A 11 -4.55 1.48 0.35
N SER A 12 -5.73 1.82 -0.15
CA SER A 12 -6.29 1.24 -1.36
C SER A 12 -7.12 2.24 -2.14
N LYS A 13 -6.95 2.21 -3.47
CA LYS A 13 -7.60 3.12 -4.41
C LYS A 13 -7.93 2.38 -5.68
N VAL A 14 -9.17 2.52 -6.15
CA VAL A 14 -9.61 1.98 -7.43
C VAL A 14 -9.37 3.03 -8.50
N VAL A 15 -8.69 2.66 -9.58
CA VAL A 15 -8.46 3.50 -10.75
C VAL A 15 -9.02 2.82 -12.00
N GLU A 16 -9.45 3.62 -12.96
CA GLU A 16 -9.92 3.15 -14.26
C GLU A 16 -8.90 3.56 -15.32
N VAL A 17 -8.48 2.60 -16.15
CA VAL A 17 -7.53 2.83 -17.24
C VAL A 17 -8.01 2.15 -18.51
N GLU A 18 -7.76 2.80 -19.66
CA GLU A 18 -7.89 2.16 -20.97
C GLU A 18 -6.59 1.43 -21.33
N ALA A 19 -6.70 0.17 -21.73
CA ALA A 19 -5.62 -0.67 -22.22
C ALA A 19 -6.19 -1.80 -23.12
N ASP A 20 -5.33 -2.42 -23.93
CA ASP A 20 -5.75 -3.44 -24.89
C ASP A 20 -6.09 -4.79 -24.21
N ASP A 21 -5.44 -5.08 -23.08
CA ASP A 21 -5.66 -6.27 -22.26
C ASP A 21 -5.34 -6.00 -20.78
N TYR A 22 -5.59 -7.01 -19.93
CA TYR A 22 -5.43 -6.88 -18.48
C TYR A 22 -3.97 -6.76 -18.04
N ASP A 23 -3.04 -7.44 -18.71
CA ASP A 23 -1.62 -7.36 -18.38
C ASP A 23 -1.09 -5.96 -18.68
N SER A 24 -1.46 -5.39 -19.83
CA SER A 24 -1.19 -4.01 -20.22
C SER A 24 -1.84 -3.00 -19.27
N ALA A 25 -3.05 -3.28 -18.79
CA ALA A 25 -3.71 -2.44 -17.78
C ALA A 25 -2.94 -2.44 -16.45
N PHE A 26 -2.45 -3.60 -16.02
CA PHE A 26 -1.69 -3.74 -14.78
C PHE A 26 -0.34 -3.01 -14.85
N GLU A 27 0.43 -3.24 -15.92
CA GLU A 27 1.71 -2.55 -16.17
C GLU A 27 1.53 -1.02 -16.19
N LYS A 28 0.46 -0.53 -16.85
CA LYS A 28 0.13 0.89 -16.88
C LYS A 28 -0.18 1.46 -15.49
N VAL A 29 -0.97 0.76 -14.67
CA VAL A 29 -1.26 1.21 -13.29
C VAL A 29 0.00 1.20 -12.43
N GLU A 30 0.88 0.20 -12.58
CA GLU A 30 2.17 0.15 -11.90
C GLU A 30 3.06 1.35 -12.29
N GLU A 31 3.14 1.68 -13.58
CA GLU A 31 3.86 2.87 -14.06
C GLU A 31 3.26 4.17 -13.50
N MET A 32 1.93 4.32 -13.51
CA MET A 32 1.25 5.49 -12.94
C MET A 32 1.58 5.69 -11.45
N VAL A 33 1.73 4.61 -10.67
CA VAL A 33 2.17 4.70 -9.28
C VAL A 33 3.65 5.07 -9.17
N ASN A 34 4.51 4.44 -9.97
CA ASN A 34 5.96 4.69 -9.97
C ASN A 34 6.33 6.11 -10.43
N CYS A 35 5.52 6.70 -11.31
CA CYS A 35 5.67 8.06 -11.82
C CYS A 35 4.88 9.11 -11.01
N GLU A 36 4.31 8.73 -9.87
CA GLU A 36 3.52 9.61 -8.99
C GLU A 36 2.28 10.23 -9.66
N GLU A 37 1.78 9.65 -10.75
CA GLU A 37 0.50 10.04 -11.37
C GLU A 37 -0.69 9.57 -10.52
N VAL A 38 -0.56 8.40 -9.90
CA VAL A 38 -1.49 7.88 -8.90
C VAL A 38 -0.78 7.83 -7.56
N VAL A 39 -1.18 8.74 -6.66
CA VAL A 39 -0.71 8.77 -5.28
C VAL A 39 -1.84 8.34 -4.36
N LEU A 40 -1.54 7.40 -3.48
CA LEU A 40 -2.40 7.04 -2.35
C LEU A 40 -2.02 7.90 -1.16
N THR A 41 -3.05 8.45 -0.52
CA THR A 41 -2.93 9.40 0.58
C THR A 41 -3.66 8.85 1.81
N ALA A 42 -3.69 9.64 2.89
CA ALA A 42 -4.43 9.27 4.10
C ALA A 42 -5.94 9.09 3.84
N ASP A 43 -6.50 9.72 2.82
CA ASP A 43 -7.92 9.58 2.45
C ASP A 43 -8.22 8.20 1.84
N ASP A 44 -7.21 7.49 1.34
CA ASP A 44 -7.31 6.15 0.73
C ASP A 44 -7.15 5.03 1.80
N PHE A 45 -7.36 5.34 3.08
CA PHE A 45 -7.19 4.38 4.18
C PHE A 45 -8.22 3.25 4.11
N GLU A 46 -7.73 2.00 4.07
CA GLU A 46 -8.57 0.80 4.07
C GLU A 46 -8.54 0.05 5.41
N GLY A 47 -7.38 -0.01 6.07
CA GLY A 47 -7.26 -0.80 7.29
C GLY A 47 -5.98 -0.60 8.07
N ARG A 48 -5.98 -1.07 9.32
CA ARG A 48 -4.83 -1.03 10.22
C ARG A 48 -4.73 -2.30 11.06
N GLU A 49 -3.51 -2.80 11.19
CA GLU A 49 -3.20 -4.01 11.95
C GLU A 49 -2.07 -3.77 12.96
N PHE A 50 -2.09 -4.55 14.04
CA PHE A 50 -1.17 -4.41 15.17
C PHE A 50 -0.50 -5.75 15.46
N TYR A 51 0.83 -5.74 15.49
CA TYR A 51 1.64 -6.93 15.72
C TYR A 51 2.59 -6.70 16.88
N PRO A 52 2.71 -7.63 17.85
CA PRO A 52 3.79 -7.56 18.82
C PRO A 52 5.12 -7.68 18.08
N VAL A 53 6.08 -6.82 18.41
CA VAL A 53 7.46 -7.01 17.96
C VAL A 53 8.15 -7.81 19.04
N GLU A 54 8.52 -9.06 18.74
CA GLU A 54 9.47 -9.76 19.61
C GLU A 54 10.77 -8.95 19.62
N ASP A 55 11.20 -8.55 20.82
CA ASP A 55 12.52 -7.96 21.01
C ASP A 55 13.56 -9.03 20.67
N TYR A 56 14.03 -9.03 19.42
CA TYR A 56 15.26 -9.70 19.03
C TYR A 56 16.45 -8.89 19.59
N GLU A 57 16.56 -8.78 20.91
CA GLU A 57 17.84 -8.50 21.54
C GLU A 57 18.67 -9.80 21.44
N LYS A 58 19.45 -9.92 20.37
CA LYS A 58 20.61 -10.81 20.31
C LYS A 58 21.88 -10.01 20.55
#